data_AF-A0A3B3TU45-F1
#
_entry.id   AF-A0A3B3TU45-F1
#
_cell.length_a   1.000
_cell.length_b   1.000
_cell.length_c   1.000
_cell.angle_alpha   90.00
_cell.angle_beta   90.00
_cell.angle_gamma   90.00
#
_symmetry.space_group_name_H-M   'P 1'
#
loop_
_entity.id
_entity.type
_entity.pdbx_description
1 polymer ?
#
loop_
_entity_poly.entity_id
_entity_poly.type
_entity_poly.pdbx_seq_one_letter_code
_entity_poly.pdbx_strand_id
1 'polypeptide(L)'
;MAGLLKKRLRILYAKILASLQTMPQDAAYRKYTEQLVNKRLDHVKTEPDIGKLEKKINGGQIEEVIFQAECELSLSRKMADWKPWEPLVEEPPPNQWKWPI
;
A
#
# COMPACT_ATOMS: atom_id res chain seq x y z
N MET A 1 13.05 22.47 1.48
CA MET A 1 13.06 21.08 1.00
C MET A 1 12.01 20.20 1.69
N ALA A 2 12.00 20.14 3.03
CA ALA A 2 11.08 19.32 3.84
C ALA A 2 9.58 19.35 3.43
N GLY A 3 9.01 20.54 3.19
CA GLY A 3 7.59 20.67 2.82
C GLY A 3 7.23 20.07 1.44
N LEU A 4 8.19 19.99 0.53
CA LEU A 4 7.98 19.44 -0.82
C LEU A 4 7.75 17.92 -0.76
N LEU A 5 8.56 17.21 0.04
CA LEU A 5 8.49 15.76 0.22
C LEU A 5 7.16 15.33 0.82
N LYS A 6 6.70 16.05 1.86
CA LYS A 6 5.38 15.80 2.47
C LYS A 6 4.23 16.05 1.49
N LYS A 7 4.32 17.11 0.68
CA LYS A 7 3.31 17.40 -0.35
C LYS A 7 3.25 16.29 -1.40
N ARG A 8 4.41 15.79 -1.85
CA ARG A 8 4.51 14.65 -2.79
C ARG A 8 3.85 13.41 -2.21
N LEU A 9 4.18 13.07 -0.96
CA LEU A 9 3.67 11.89 -0.27
C LEU A 9 2.14 11.95 -0.07
N ARG A 10 1.58 13.13 0.26
CA ARG A 10 0.13 13.35 0.29
C ARG A 10 -0.53 13.10 -1.06
N ILE A 11 0.07 13.57 -2.15
CA ILE A 11 -0.44 13.36 -3.51
C ILE A 11 -0.42 11.87 -3.87
N LEU A 12 0.67 11.17 -3.53
CA LEU A 12 0.79 9.73 -3.79
C LEU A 12 -0.27 8.92 -3.03
N TYR A 13 -0.45 9.17 -1.74
CA TYR A 13 -1.49 8.48 -0.96
C TYR A 13 -2.90 8.77 -1.47
N ALA A 14 -3.20 10.01 -1.86
CA ALA A 14 -4.49 10.32 -2.47
C ALA A 14 -4.71 9.56 -3.79
N LYS A 15 -3.67 9.42 -4.62
CA LYS A 15 -3.72 8.63 -5.86
C LYS A 15 -3.90 7.14 -5.59
N ILE A 16 -3.23 6.59 -4.57
CA ILE A 16 -3.39 5.18 -4.17
C ILE A 16 -4.84 4.94 -3.73
N LEU A 17 -5.38 5.78 -2.84
CA LEU A 17 -6.76 5.65 -2.37
C LEU A 17 -7.77 5.72 -3.53
N ALA A 18 -7.54 6.59 -4.52
CA ALA A 18 -8.36 6.67 -5.73
C ALA A 18 -8.25 5.39 -6.59
N SER A 19 -7.05 4.85 -6.74
CA SER A 19 -6.80 3.59 -7.44
C SER A 19 -7.54 2.42 -6.79
N LEU A 20 -7.50 2.33 -5.46
CA LEU A 20 -8.18 1.29 -4.68
C LEU A 20 -9.71 1.33 -4.79
N GLN A 21 -10.32 2.47 -5.13
CA GLN A 21 -11.77 2.54 -5.37
C GLN A 21 -12.22 1.71 -6.57
N THR A 22 -11.32 1.33 -7.48
CA THR A 22 -11.63 0.47 -8.63
C THR A 22 -11.81 -1.00 -8.26
N MET A 23 -11.44 -1.39 -7.03
CA MET A 23 -11.50 -2.78 -6.56
C MET A 23 -12.73 -3.00 -5.65
N PRO A 24 -13.24 -4.23 -5.52
CA PRO A 24 -14.32 -4.54 -4.58
C PRO A 24 -13.96 -4.25 -3.11
N GLN A 25 -14.92 -3.80 -2.29
CA GLN A 25 -14.70 -3.46 -0.86
C GLN A 25 -14.33 -4.67 0.02
N ASP A 26 -14.78 -5.85 -0.38
CA ASP A 26 -14.52 -7.13 0.26
C ASP A 26 -13.12 -7.69 -0.10
N ALA A 27 -12.48 -7.17 -1.14
CA ALA A 27 -11.12 -7.56 -1.49
C ALA A 27 -10.15 -7.28 -0.33
N ALA A 28 -9.50 -8.35 0.15
CA ALA A 28 -8.58 -8.27 1.30
C ALA A 28 -7.48 -7.23 1.08
N TYR A 29 -6.90 -7.19 -0.13
CA TYR A 29 -5.87 -6.20 -0.50
C TYR A 29 -6.39 -4.77 -0.33
N ARG A 30 -7.59 -4.45 -0.86
CA ARG A 30 -8.18 -3.12 -0.73
C ARG A 30 -8.34 -2.72 0.74
N LYS A 31 -8.95 -3.59 1.55
CA LYS A 31 -9.22 -3.31 2.97
C LYS A 31 -7.96 -2.99 3.76
N TYR A 32 -6.91 -3.82 3.62
CA TYR A 32 -5.67 -3.62 4.39
C TYR A 32 -4.84 -2.44 3.86
N THR A 33 -4.78 -2.25 2.54
CA THR A 33 -4.05 -1.13 1.95
C THR A 33 -4.72 0.21 2.25
N GLU A 34 -6.05 0.30 2.21
CA GLU A 34 -6.78 1.51 2.62
C GLU A 34 -6.50 1.87 4.08
N GLN A 35 -6.54 0.89 5.00
CA GLN A 35 -6.24 1.12 6.42
C GLN A 35 -4.80 1.62 6.62
N LEU A 36 -3.83 0.98 5.96
CA LEU A 36 -2.42 1.37 6.06
C LEU A 36 -2.17 2.77 5.50
N VAL A 37 -2.69 3.06 4.31
CA VAL A 37 -2.50 4.35 3.63
C VAL A 37 -3.19 5.48 4.39
N ASN A 38 -4.40 5.27 4.91
CA ASN A 38 -5.09 6.27 5.73
C ASN A 38 -4.31 6.58 7.01
N LYS A 39 -3.85 5.55 7.73
CA LYS A 39 -3.02 5.75 8.93
C LYS A 39 -1.75 6.55 8.64
N ARG A 40 -1.02 6.21 7.57
CA ARG A 40 0.19 6.93 7.16
C ARG A 40 -0.13 8.36 6.72
N LEU A 41 -1.21 8.57 5.98
CA LEU A 41 -1.67 9.89 5.55
C LEU A 41 -2.01 10.78 6.75
N ASP A 42 -2.62 10.23 7.80
CA ASP A 42 -2.94 10.97 9.02
C ASP A 42 -1.68 11.36 9.80
N HIS A 43 -0.68 10.48 9.87
CA HIS A 43 0.63 10.85 10.44
C HIS A 43 1.28 12.01 9.68
N VAL A 44 1.18 12.03 8.36
CA VAL A 44 1.77 13.08 7.50
C VAL A 44 1.05 14.42 7.64
N LYS A 45 -0.27 14.39 7.90
CA LYS A 45 -1.08 15.59 8.19
C LYS A 45 -0.83 16.14 9.59
N THR A 46 -0.70 15.26 10.58
CA THR A 46 -0.64 15.63 12.00
C THR A 46 0.75 16.05 12.46
N GLU A 47 1.81 15.39 11.98
CA GLU A 47 3.17 15.67 12.43
C GLU A 47 3.85 16.66 11.45
N PRO A 48 4.20 17.88 11.87
CA PRO A 48 4.92 18.83 11.03
C PRO A 48 6.38 18.41 10.80
N ASP A 49 7.04 17.86 11.82
CA ASP A 49 8.45 17.50 11.83
C ASP A 49 8.74 16.18 11.09
N ILE A 50 9.81 16.15 10.29
CA ILE A 50 10.17 14.97 9.49
C ILE A 50 10.77 13.88 10.36
N GLY A 51 11.66 14.21 11.30
CA GLY A 51 12.32 13.20 12.13
C GLY A 51 11.34 12.44 13.03
N LYS A 52 10.33 13.13 13.57
CA LYS A 52 9.21 12.48 14.28
C LYS A 52 8.30 11.68 13.36
N LEU A 53 8.07 12.16 12.13
CA LEU A 53 7.25 11.46 11.14
C LEU A 53 7.88 10.13 10.73
N GLU A 54 9.19 10.12 10.46
CA GLU A 54 9.95 8.91 10.12
C GLU A 54 9.86 7.86 11.24
N LYS A 55 10.01 8.29 12.50
CA LYS A 55 9.85 7.39 13.66
C LYS A 55 8.43 6.84 13.80
N LYS A 56 7.41 7.64 13.50
CA LYS A 56 6.00 7.20 13.56
C LYS A 56 5.66 6.20 12.45
N ILE A 57 6.15 6.43 11.23
CA ILE A 57 5.93 5.54 10.09
C ILE A 57 6.78 4.28 10.19
N ASN A 58 7.97 4.39 10.81
CA ASN A 58 8.94 3.31 10.98
C ASN A 58 9.29 2.59 9.66
N GLY A 59 9.60 3.37 8.63
CA GLY A 59 9.78 2.90 7.25
C GLY A 59 11.07 3.36 6.57
N GLY A 60 12.07 3.77 7.34
CA GLY A 60 13.31 4.38 6.84
C GLY A 60 13.22 5.90 6.72
N GLN A 61 14.06 6.48 5.87
CA GLN A 61 14.04 7.91 5.57
C GLN A 61 12.78 8.29 4.77
N ILE A 62 12.36 9.55 4.85
CA ILE A 62 11.15 10.00 4.15
C ILE A 62 11.20 9.78 2.63
N GLU A 63 12.39 9.84 2.02
CA GLU A 63 12.62 9.53 0.62
C GLU A 63 12.31 8.07 0.27
N GLU A 64 12.70 7.13 1.14
CA GLU A 64 12.38 5.70 0.99
C GLU A 64 10.87 5.47 1.11
N VAL A 65 10.20 6.18 2.02
CA VAL A 65 8.74 6.10 2.16
C VAL A 65 8.03 6.65 0.92
N ILE A 66 8.57 7.70 0.28
CA ILE A 66 8.05 8.19 -1.00
C ILE A 66 8.21 7.12 -2.07
N PHE A 67 9.38 6.50 -2.17
CA PHE A 67 9.62 5.42 -3.13
C PHE A 67 8.67 4.23 -2.90
N GLN A 68 8.48 3.81 -1.65
CA GLN A 68 7.49 2.80 -1.29
C GLN A 68 6.08 3.17 -1.75
N ALA A 69 5.67 4.44 -1.57
CA ALA A 69 4.36 4.91 -2.03
C ALA A 69 4.24 4.92 -3.57
N GLU A 70 5.33 5.14 -4.30
CA GLU A 70 5.34 5.03 -5.77
C GLU A 70 5.22 3.57 -6.23
N CYS A 71 5.95 2.67 -5.57
CA CYS A 71 5.82 1.23 -5.79
C CYS A 71 4.39 0.75 -5.49
N GLU A 72 3.80 1.19 -4.38
CA GLU A 72 2.44 0.83 -3.99
C GLU A 72 1.41 1.37 -4.99
N LEU A 73 1.60 2.59 -5.50
CA LEU A 73 0.74 3.14 -6.54
C LEU A 73 0.81 2.30 -7.83
N SER A 74 2.01 1.91 -8.24
CA SER A 74 2.22 1.02 -9.39
C SER A 74 1.58 -0.35 -9.16
N LEU A 75 1.76 -0.92 -7.98
CA LEU A 75 1.18 -2.20 -7.58
C LEU A 75 -0.35 -2.12 -7.60
N SER A 76 -0.96 -1.09 -7.00
CA SER A 76 -2.42 -0.94 -6.95
C SER A 76 -3.05 -0.94 -8.35
N ARG A 77 -2.37 -0.34 -9.35
CA ARG A 77 -2.84 -0.36 -10.74
C ARG A 77 -2.77 -1.77 -11.33
N LYS A 78 -1.67 -2.49 -11.11
CA LYS A 78 -1.52 -3.88 -11.56
C LYS A 78 -2.52 -4.81 -10.88
N MET A 79 -2.79 -4.61 -9.59
CA MET A 79 -3.78 -5.38 -8.85
C MET A 79 -5.19 -5.19 -9.41
N ALA A 80 -5.50 -4.01 -9.96
CA ALA A 80 -6.77 -3.78 -10.64
C ALA A 80 -6.90 -4.64 -11.92
N ASP A 81 -5.81 -4.81 -12.66
CA ASP A 81 -5.77 -5.65 -13.86
C ASP A 81 -5.76 -7.15 -13.53
N TRP A 82 -5.01 -7.56 -12.49
CA TRP A 82 -4.83 -8.97 -12.09
C TRP A 82 -6.03 -9.57 -11.38
N LYS A 83 -6.84 -8.73 -10.71
CA LYS A 83 -8.03 -9.16 -9.93
C LYS A 83 -7.77 -10.35 -8.99
N PRO A 84 -6.76 -10.26 -8.09
CA PRO A 84 -6.38 -11.37 -7.21
C PRO A 84 -7.44 -11.72 -6.15
N TRP A 85 -8.54 -10.97 -6.09
CA TRP A 85 -9.69 -11.26 -5.23
C TRP A 85 -10.64 -12.30 -5.84
N GLU A 86 -10.44 -12.67 -7.10
CA GLU A 86 -11.17 -13.79 -7.72
C GLU A 86 -10.73 -15.14 -7.09
N PRO A 87 -11.59 -16.16 -7.13
CA PRO A 87 -11.24 -17.50 -6.65
C PRO A 87 -9.99 -18.07 -7.32
N LEU A 88 -9.37 -19.04 -6.66
CA LEU A 88 -8.20 -19.74 -7.19
C LEU A 88 -8.50 -20.30 -8.59
N VAL A 89 -7.60 -20.03 -9.54
CA VAL A 89 -7.76 -20.46 -10.94
C VAL A 89 -7.74 -21.99 -11.07
N GLU A 90 -6.87 -22.66 -10.31
CA GLU A 90 -6.70 -24.10 -10.33
C GLU A 90 -6.35 -24.63 -8.93
N GLU A 91 -7.05 -25.67 -8.50
CA GLU A 91 -6.74 -26.39 -7.26
C GLU A 91 -5.43 -27.17 -7.41
N PRO A 92 -4.59 -27.24 -6.37
CA PRO A 92 -3.33 -27.97 -6.47
C PRO A 92 -3.57 -29.48 -6.65
N PRO A 93 -2.81 -30.16 -7.52
CA PRO A 93 -2.79 -31.61 -7.59
C PRO A 93 -2.64 -32.31 -6.22
N PRO A 94 -3.23 -33.50 -6.05
CA PRO A 94 -3.08 -34.27 -4.82
C PRO A 94 -1.59 -34.54 -4.54
N ASN A 95 -1.19 -34.35 -3.28
CA ASN A 95 0.19 -34.46 -2.77
C ASN A 95 1.19 -33.37 -3.21
N GLN A 96 0.80 -32.33 -3.94
CA GLN A 96 1.73 -31.25 -4.34
C GLN A 96 2.40 -30.55 -3.14
N TRP A 97 1.67 -30.37 -2.04
CA TRP A 97 2.13 -29.66 -0.84
C TRP A 97 2.33 -30.59 0.37
N LYS A 98 2.39 -31.92 0.19
CA LYS A 98 2.59 -32.87 1.30
C LYS A 98 4.09 -32.97 1.62
N TRP A 99 4.46 -32.67 2.88
CA TRP A 99 5.83 -32.83 3.38
C TRP A 99 5.86 -33.20 4.88
N PRO A 100 6.65 -34.20 5.32
CA PRO A 100 7.40 -35.18 4.52
C PRO A 100 6.48 -36.23 3.87
N ILE A 101 7.02 -37.03 2.95
CA ILE A 101 6.28 -38.04 2.16
C ILE A 101 5.80 -39.19 3.05
#